data_AF-Q7XY11-F1
#
_entry.id   AF-Q7XY11-F1
#
_cell.length_a   1.000
_cell.length_b   1.000
_cell.length_c   1.000
_cell.angle_alpha   90.00
_cell.angle_beta   90.00
_cell.angle_gamma   90.00
#
_symmetry.space_group_name_H-M   'P 1'
#
loop_
_entity.id
_entity.type
_entity.pdbx_description
1 polymer ?
#
loop_
_entity_poly.entity_id
_entity_poly.type
_entity_poly.pdbx_seq_one_letter_code
_entity_poly.pdbx_strand_id
1 'polypeptide(L)'
;YAQSIGETQPFKPYKNRYHVPYRASQSTSPLWYSIKRASAYIIILSSLNDKYTPQNLWLQDEFKKVNRSETPWLIVLVHAPWYNSNNYHYMEGGSMRVTFEPWFVENKDDIVFAGHVH
;
A
#
# COMPACT_ATOMS: atom_id res chain seq x y z
N TYR A 1 -11.90 -12.90 6.97
CA TYR A 1 -11.28 -14.14 7.46
C TYR A 1 -11.59 -14.24 8.93
N ALA A 2 -12.51 -15.13 9.27
CA ALA A 2 -12.91 -15.44 10.62
C ALA A 2 -13.34 -16.91 10.58
N GLN A 3 -12.35 -17.81 10.63
CA GLN A 3 -12.56 -19.24 10.48
C GLN A 3 -13.51 -19.80 11.55
N SER A 4 -13.51 -19.21 12.75
CA SER A 4 -14.42 -19.54 13.85
C SER A 4 -15.91 -19.42 13.51
N ILE A 5 -16.27 -18.62 12.50
CA ILE A 5 -17.65 -18.45 12.02
C ILE A 5 -17.83 -18.90 10.57
N GLY A 6 -16.92 -19.73 10.04
CA GLY A 6 -16.97 -20.25 8.67
C GLY A 6 -16.59 -19.26 7.57
N GLU A 7 -16.07 -18.08 7.92
CA GLU A 7 -15.67 -17.06 6.94
C GLU A 7 -14.22 -17.25 6.47
N THR A 8 -14.05 -17.88 5.32
CA THR A 8 -12.73 -18.23 4.77
C THR A 8 -12.12 -17.15 3.88
N GLN A 9 -12.89 -16.13 3.45
CA GLN A 9 -12.39 -15.08 2.56
C GLN A 9 -11.77 -13.92 3.36
N PRO A 10 -10.49 -13.57 3.14
CA PRO A 10 -9.89 -12.36 3.69
C PRO A 10 -10.65 -11.11 3.26
N PHE A 11 -10.81 -10.17 4.20
CA PHE A 11 -11.43 -8.86 3.97
C PHE A 11 -12.88 -8.84 3.45
N LYS A 12 -13.64 -9.94 3.49
CA LYS A 12 -15.02 -9.95 2.96
C LYS A 12 -15.90 -8.80 3.49
N PRO A 13 -15.97 -8.50 4.80
CA PRO A 13 -16.78 -7.37 5.26
C PRO A 13 -16.30 -6.02 4.70
N TYR A 14 -14.99 -5.80 4.67
CA TYR A 14 -14.38 -4.57 4.13
C TYR A 14 -14.70 -4.40 2.65
N LYS A 15 -14.42 -5.43 1.83
CA LYS A 15 -14.62 -5.40 0.38
C LYS A 15 -16.08 -5.19 -0.04
N ASN A 16 -17.04 -5.62 0.79
CA ASN A 16 -18.48 -5.42 0.53
C ASN A 16 -19.00 -4.05 0.98
N ARG A 17 -18.30 -3.36 1.88
CA ARG A 17 -18.78 -2.10 2.49
C ARG A 17 -18.04 -0.87 1.97
N TYR A 18 -16.77 -1.02 1.59
CA TYR A 18 -15.89 0.08 1.23
C TYR A 18 -15.32 -0.17 -0.16
N HIS A 19 -15.93 0.45 -1.16
CA HIS A 19 -15.44 0.39 -2.53
C HIS A 19 -14.36 1.44 -2.77
N VAL A 20 -13.39 1.09 -3.59
CA VAL A 20 -12.25 1.95 -3.97
C VAL A 20 -12.02 1.89 -5.48
N PRO A 21 -11.43 2.92 -6.10
CA PRO A 21 -11.30 3.02 -7.55
C PRO A 21 -10.11 2.20 -8.12
N TYR A 22 -9.87 0.99 -7.62
CA TYR A 22 -8.65 0.21 -7.95
C TYR A 22 -8.47 -0.10 -9.43
N ARG A 23 -9.56 -0.22 -10.19
CA ARG A 23 -9.52 -0.41 -11.65
C ARG A 23 -9.01 0.83 -12.38
N ALA A 24 -9.21 2.03 -11.84
CA ALA A 24 -8.75 3.27 -12.45
C ALA A 24 -7.21 3.35 -12.50
N SER A 25 -6.54 2.72 -11.52
CA SER A 25 -5.08 2.57 -11.50
C SER A 25 -4.60 1.24 -12.07
N GLN A 26 -5.45 0.50 -12.79
CA GLN A 26 -5.12 -0.82 -13.38
C GLN A 26 -4.67 -1.86 -12.33
N SER A 27 -5.09 -1.71 -11.08
CA SER A 27 -4.87 -2.74 -10.06
C SER A 27 -5.85 -3.91 -10.25
N THR A 28 -5.43 -5.11 -9.85
CA THR A 28 -6.27 -6.31 -9.82
C THR A 28 -7.00 -6.51 -8.50
N SER A 29 -6.79 -5.65 -7.49
CA SER A 29 -7.32 -5.81 -6.14
C SER A 29 -7.75 -4.49 -5.51
N PRO A 30 -8.84 -4.46 -4.72
CA PRO A 30 -9.23 -3.29 -3.95
C PRO A 30 -8.31 -3.00 -2.75
N LEU A 31 -7.28 -3.82 -2.51
CA LEU A 31 -6.38 -3.68 -1.36
C LEU A 31 -5.11 -2.88 -1.68
N TRP A 32 -4.82 -2.63 -2.96
CA TRP A 32 -3.74 -1.75 -3.39
C TRP A 32 -4.16 -1.04 -4.66
N TYR A 33 -3.98 0.27 -4.70
CA TYR A 33 -4.40 1.11 -5.82
C TYR A 33 -3.76 2.48 -5.69
N SER A 34 -3.93 3.32 -6.71
CA SER A 34 -3.52 4.71 -6.64
C SER A 34 -4.66 5.64 -6.99
N ILE A 35 -4.55 6.89 -6.55
CA ILE A 35 -5.39 8.00 -7.00
C ILE A 35 -4.51 9.23 -7.22
N LYS A 36 -4.94 10.10 -8.14
CA LYS A 36 -4.44 11.46 -8.25
C LYS A 36 -5.49 12.42 -7.71
N ARG A 37 -5.08 13.35 -6.85
CA ARG A 37 -5.96 14.41 -6.36
C ARG A 37 -5.16 15.69 -6.16
N ALA A 38 -5.61 16.77 -6.79
CA ALA A 38 -4.86 18.03 -6.82
C ALA A 38 -3.39 17.77 -7.22
N SER A 39 -2.44 18.24 -6.43
CA SER A 39 -1.00 18.08 -6.67
C SER A 39 -0.40 16.77 -6.12
N ALA A 40 -1.22 15.81 -5.68
CA ALA A 40 -0.76 14.56 -5.06
C ALA A 40 -1.07 13.32 -5.89
N TYR A 41 -0.06 12.47 -6.07
CA TYR A 41 -0.14 11.08 -6.47
C TYR A 41 -0.10 10.22 -5.20
N ILE A 42 -1.17 9.50 -4.92
CA ILE A 42 -1.31 8.75 -3.67
C ILE A 42 -1.34 7.27 -4.02
N ILE A 43 -0.38 6.51 -3.49
CA ILE A 43 -0.30 5.05 -3.62
C ILE A 43 -0.76 4.42 -2.30
N ILE A 44 -1.69 3.48 -2.38
CA ILE A 44 -2.21 2.72 -1.25
C ILE A 44 -1.72 1.29 -1.40
N LEU A 45 -1.07 0.76 -0.36
CA LEU A 45 -0.54 -0.61 -0.33
C LEU A 45 -1.25 -1.47 0.73
N SER A 46 -1.37 -2.76 0.43
CA SER A 46 -1.73 -3.77 1.40
C SER A 46 -0.49 -4.27 2.12
N SER A 47 -0.55 -4.32 3.46
CA SER A 47 0.55 -4.82 4.28
C SER A 47 0.73 -6.34 4.26
N LEU A 48 -0.22 -7.08 3.70
CA LEU A 48 -0.26 -8.54 3.75
C LEU A 48 0.45 -9.25 2.59
N ASN A 49 1.32 -8.56 1.85
CA ASN A 49 1.87 -9.07 0.61
C ASN A 49 3.39 -9.12 0.63
N ASP A 50 3.92 -10.30 0.34
CA ASP A 50 5.35 -10.57 0.20
C ASP A 50 5.87 -10.23 -1.22
N LYS A 51 7.16 -10.51 -1.41
CA LYS A 51 7.87 -10.33 -2.69
C LYS A 51 7.21 -11.16 -3.82
N TYR A 52 7.15 -10.60 -5.02
CA TYR A 52 6.63 -11.24 -6.25
C TYR A 52 5.11 -11.48 -6.29
N THR A 53 4.35 -10.76 -5.50
CA THR A 53 2.87 -10.75 -5.59
C THR A 53 2.39 -9.85 -6.74
N PRO A 54 1.12 -9.98 -7.19
CA PRO A 54 0.53 -9.04 -8.14
C PRO A 54 0.63 -7.57 -7.72
N GLN A 55 0.68 -7.28 -6.41
CA GLN A 55 0.92 -5.93 -5.89
C GLN A 55 2.30 -5.40 -6.30
N ASN A 56 3.35 -6.22 -6.26
CA ASN A 56 4.70 -5.77 -6.56
C ASN A 56 4.87 -5.41 -8.03
N LEU A 57 4.34 -6.26 -8.92
CA LEU A 57 4.35 -6.01 -10.36
C LEU A 57 3.56 -4.74 -10.67
N TRP A 58 2.36 -4.61 -10.10
CA TRP A 58 1.54 -3.41 -10.23
C TRP A 58 2.29 -2.17 -9.73
N LEU A 59 2.93 -2.21 -8.57
CA LEU A 59 3.63 -1.07 -7.98
C LEU A 59 4.83 -0.61 -8.82
N GLN A 60 5.60 -1.53 -9.38
CA GLN A 60 6.70 -1.20 -10.28
C GLN A 60 6.20 -0.48 -11.55
N ASP A 61 5.07 -0.92 -12.09
CA ASP A 61 4.44 -0.24 -13.23
C ASP A 61 3.77 1.07 -12.83
N GLU A 62 3.28 1.17 -11.60
CA GLU A 62 2.63 2.37 -11.08
C GLU A 62 3.63 3.51 -10.87
N PHE A 63 4.83 3.22 -10.36
CA PHE A 63 5.89 4.22 -10.21
C PHE A 63 6.27 4.88 -11.55
N LYS A 64 6.28 4.12 -12.65
CA LYS A 64 6.56 4.65 -14.00
C LYS A 64 5.51 5.66 -14.48
N LYS A 65 4.31 5.67 -13.89
CA LYS A 65 3.21 6.58 -14.25
C LYS A 65 3.27 7.91 -13.49
N VAL A 66 4.14 8.03 -12.48
CA VAL A 66 4.24 9.24 -11.68
C VAL A 66 4.88 10.36 -12.50
N ASN A 67 4.10 11.40 -12.78
CA ASN A 67 4.58 12.64 -13.40
C ASN A 67 4.71 13.73 -12.34
N ARG A 68 5.93 14.01 -11.88
CA ARG A 68 6.20 14.98 -10.80
C ARG A 68 5.91 16.43 -11.20
N SER A 69 5.82 16.75 -12.49
CA SER A 69 5.40 18.08 -12.95
C SER A 69 3.88 18.28 -12.88
N GLU A 70 3.10 17.19 -12.91
CA GLU A 70 1.64 17.21 -12.74
C GLU A 70 1.25 17.06 -11.27
N THR A 71 1.82 16.05 -10.60
CA THR A 71 1.60 15.71 -9.19
C THR A 71 2.94 15.73 -8.45
N PRO A 72 3.39 16.90 -7.97
CA PRO A 72 4.69 17.03 -7.31
C PRO A 72 4.78 16.32 -5.95
N TRP A 73 3.65 15.94 -5.34
CA TRP A 73 3.63 15.15 -4.10
C TRP A 73 3.38 13.68 -4.41
N LEU A 74 4.26 12.80 -3.95
CA LEU A 74 4.13 11.35 -4.03
C LEU A 74 4.03 10.82 -2.60
N ILE A 75 2.83 10.36 -2.27
CA ILE A 75 2.44 9.96 -0.91
C ILE A 75 2.11 8.48 -0.93
N VAL A 76 2.63 7.73 0.02
CA VAL A 76 2.29 6.31 0.18
C VAL A 76 1.55 6.08 1.49
N LEU A 77 0.47 5.29 1.42
CA LEU A 77 -0.32 4.84 2.56
C LEU A 77 -0.13 3.33 2.73
N VAL A 78 0.25 2.90 3.92
CA VAL A 78 0.39 1.49 4.31
C VAL A 78 -0.16 1.31 5.72
N HIS A 79 -0.64 0.12 6.09
CA HIS A 79 -1.15 -0.07 7.47
C HIS A 79 -0.01 -0.27 8.48
N ALA A 80 0.79 -1.31 8.28
CA ALA A 80 1.90 -1.66 9.16
C ALA A 80 3.15 -0.77 8.88
N PRO A 81 3.70 -0.08 9.89
CA PRO A 81 4.84 0.81 9.72
C PRO A 81 6.14 0.04 9.48
N TRP A 82 7.01 0.61 8.63
CA TRP A 82 8.34 0.05 8.33
C TRP A 82 9.41 0.51 9.33
N TYR A 83 9.23 1.71 9.87
CA TYR A 83 10.01 2.27 10.96
C TYR A 83 9.06 2.52 12.13
N ASN A 84 9.26 1.77 13.21
CA ASN A 84 8.51 1.88 14.45
C ASN A 84 9.47 1.60 15.60
N SER A 85 9.51 2.51 16.57
CA SER A 85 10.34 2.39 17.78
C SER A 85 9.55 1.96 19.02
N ASN A 86 8.22 1.79 18.90
CA ASN A 86 7.42 1.24 19.99
C ASN A 86 7.65 -0.26 20.11
N ASN A 87 7.53 -0.78 21.34
CA ASN A 87 7.64 -2.21 21.61
C ASN A 87 6.52 -3.00 20.92
N TYR A 88 5.31 -2.45 20.88
CA TYR A 88 4.17 -3.08 20.22
C TYR A 88 4.33 -3.01 18.69
N HIS A 89 4.20 -4.15 18.02
CA HIS A 89 4.46 -4.31 16.58
C HIS A 89 5.87 -3.87 16.13
N TYR A 90 6.87 -4.06 17.00
CA TYR A 90 8.26 -3.79 16.66
C TYR A 90 8.73 -4.71 15.52
N MET A 91 9.34 -4.11 14.48
CA MET A 91 9.88 -4.78 13.29
C MET A 91 8.88 -5.60 12.44
N GLU A 92 7.57 -5.53 12.69
CA GLU A 92 6.56 -6.31 11.95
C GLU A 92 6.54 -5.95 10.45
N GLY A 93 6.74 -4.68 10.09
CA GLY A 93 6.84 -4.23 8.69
C GLY A 93 8.18 -4.55 8.00
N GLY A 94 9.08 -5.32 8.63
CA GLY A 94 10.44 -5.53 8.15
C GLY A 94 10.54 -6.18 6.77
N SER A 95 9.68 -7.15 6.45
CA SER A 95 9.69 -7.85 5.15
C SER A 95 9.30 -6.92 4.00
N MET A 96 8.25 -6.11 4.20
CA MET A 96 7.85 -5.08 3.25
C MET A 96 8.93 -4.01 3.09
N ARG A 97 9.53 -3.56 4.20
CA ARG A 97 10.61 -2.57 4.17
C ARG A 97 11.75 -3.04 3.28
N VAL A 98 12.27 -4.24 3.51
CA VAL A 98 13.36 -4.82 2.69
C VAL A 98 12.98 -4.93 1.20
N THR A 99 11.70 -5.16 0.90
CA THR A 99 11.22 -5.32 -0.48
C THR A 99 11.00 -3.99 -1.20
N PHE A 100 10.42 -3.00 -0.52
CA PHE A 100 9.90 -1.78 -1.15
C PHE A 100 10.74 -0.53 -0.87
N GLU A 101 11.42 -0.43 0.27
CA GLU A 101 12.23 0.75 0.64
C GLU A 101 13.21 1.17 -0.48
N PRO A 102 13.95 0.24 -1.14
CA PRO A 102 14.85 0.64 -2.22
C PRO A 102 14.13 1.32 -3.40
N TRP A 103 12.94 0.84 -3.76
CA TRP A 103 12.15 1.41 -4.86
C TRP A 103 11.63 2.79 -4.50
N PHE A 104 11.32 3.01 -3.23
CA PHE A 104 10.78 4.28 -2.76
C PHE A 104 11.85 5.37 -2.75
N VAL A 105 13.05 5.00 -2.29
CA VAL A 105 14.25 5.84 -2.36
C VAL A 105 14.59 6.17 -3.82
N GLU A 106 14.53 5.19 -4.72
CA GLU A 106 14.80 5.37 -6.15
C GLU A 106 13.80 6.34 -6.80
N ASN A 107 12.50 6.22 -6.48
CA ASN A 107 11.44 7.06 -7.01
C ASN A 107 11.26 8.40 -6.27
N LYS A 108 12.10 8.67 -5.25
CA LYS A 108 12.07 9.90 -4.46
C LYS A 108 10.68 10.19 -3.88
N ASP A 109 10.09 9.18 -3.25
CA ASP A 109 8.87 9.35 -2.45
C ASP A 109 9.05 10.46 -1.41
N ASP A 110 8.00 11.26 -1.20
CA ASP A 110 8.08 12.38 -0.25
C ASP A 110 7.74 11.92 1.17
N ILE A 111 6.63 11.19 1.33
CA ILE A 111 6.09 10.82 2.66
C ILE A 111 5.39 9.46 2.61
N VAL A 112 5.65 8.62 3.61
CA VAL A 112 4.90 7.38 3.89
C VAL A 112 4.11 7.56 5.18
N PHE A 113 2.78 7.39 5.13
CA PHE A 113 1.92 7.36 6.31
C PHE A 113 1.57 5.91 6.67
N ALA A 114 1.65 5.61 7.97
CA ALA A 114 1.28 4.33 8.54
C ALA A 114 0.41 4.49 9.80
N GLY A 115 -0.28 3.42 10.17
CA GLY A 115 -1.07 3.32 11.40
C GLY A 115 -0.61 2.14 12.24
N HIS A 116 -1.57 1.28 12.60
CA HIS A 116 -1.36 -0.03 13.27
C HIS A 116 -0.87 0.04 14.72
N VAL A 117 0.16 0.83 15.01
CA VAL A 117 0.64 1.09 16.38
C VAL A 117 -0.22 2.17 17.02
N HIS A 118 -0.74 1.92 18.23
CA HIS A 118 -1.57 2.85 18.99
C HIS A 118 -0.79 3.48 20.14
#